data_AF-A0A643C7U4-F1
#
_entry.id   AF-A0A643C7U4-F1
#
_cell.length_a   1.000
_cell.length_b   1.000
_cell.length_c   1.000
_cell.angle_alpha   90.00
_cell.angle_beta   90.00
_cell.angle_gamma   90.00
#
_symmetry.space_group_name_H-M   'P 1'
#
loop_
_entity.id
_entity.type
_entity.pdbx_description
1 polymer ?
#
loop_
_entity_poly.entity_id
_entity_poly.type
_entity_poly.pdbx_seq_one_letter_code
_entity_poly.pdbx_strand_id
1 'polypeptide(L)'
;NLGSVTDSFSRCPVSLQAAPLLIHVSSFAATSHKKKLYVIGGGPNGKLATDKTQCYDPSTNKWNLKSTMPVEAKCINAVSFRDRIYVVGGAMRALYAYSPLEDSWCLVTQLSHERASCGIAPCNNRLYITGGRDEKNEVIATVLCWDPEAQKLTEECVLPRGVSHHGSVTIRKSYTHIRRIVPGAVSV
;
A
#
# COMPACT_ATOMS: atom_id res chain seq x y z
N ASN A 1 -41.67 31.76 -3.01
CA ASN A 1 -41.39 30.63 -2.11
C ASN A 1 -40.78 29.51 -2.94
N LEU A 2 -39.46 29.57 -3.16
CA LEU A 2 -38.68 28.52 -3.81
C LEU A 2 -37.35 28.47 -3.05
N GLY A 3 -37.23 27.42 -2.22
CA GLY A 3 -36.11 27.22 -1.33
C GLY A 3 -34.80 27.04 -2.09
N SER A 4 -33.78 27.76 -1.65
CA SER A 4 -32.41 27.54 -2.04
C SER A 4 -31.99 26.13 -1.59
N VAL A 5 -31.76 25.23 -2.54
CA VAL A 5 -30.99 24.01 -2.29
C VAL A 5 -29.55 24.44 -2.06
N THR A 6 -29.18 24.61 -0.79
CA THR A 6 -27.78 24.84 -0.40
C THR A 6 -27.01 23.54 -0.63
N ASP A 7 -26.11 23.57 -1.60
CA ASP A 7 -25.17 22.51 -1.92
C ASP A 7 -24.28 22.19 -0.70
N SER A 8 -24.47 21.00 -0.14
CA SER A 8 -23.81 20.54 1.08
C SER A 8 -22.31 20.21 0.92
N PHE A 9 -21.72 20.50 -0.24
CA PHE A 9 -20.28 20.35 -0.47
C PHE A 9 -19.44 21.61 -0.13
N SER A 10 -20.08 22.69 0.33
CA SER A 10 -19.45 24.00 0.55
C SER A 10 -18.91 24.26 1.98
N ARG A 11 -18.79 23.24 2.83
CA ARG A 11 -18.10 23.35 4.13
C ARG A 11 -16.96 22.34 4.28
N CYS A 12 -15.96 22.45 3.41
CA CYS A 12 -14.61 22.09 3.84
C CYS A 12 -14.07 23.30 4.62
N PRO A 13 -14.03 23.30 5.96
CA PRO A 13 -13.31 24.36 6.65
C PRO A 13 -11.86 24.31 6.19
N VAL A 14 -11.40 25.44 5.67
CA VAL A 14 -10.01 25.67 5.32
C VAL A 14 -9.17 25.45 6.59
N SER A 15 -8.08 24.68 6.43
CA SER A 15 -7.00 24.37 7.39
C SER A 15 -7.34 23.55 8.65
N LEU A 16 -7.45 22.22 8.50
CA LEU A 16 -6.86 21.34 9.51
C LEU A 16 -5.59 20.75 8.92
N GLN A 17 -4.46 21.45 9.10
CA GLN A 17 -3.16 20.94 8.68
C GLN A 17 -2.80 19.76 9.58
N ALA A 18 -2.62 18.58 8.98
CA ALA A 18 -2.08 17.43 9.69
C ALA A 18 -0.68 17.78 10.22
N ALA A 19 -0.37 17.35 11.45
CA ALA A 19 0.95 17.55 12.02
C ALA A 19 2.05 17.06 11.06
N PRO A 20 3.21 17.75 11.00
CA PRO A 20 4.31 17.30 10.17
C PRO A 20 4.84 15.95 10.66
N LEU A 21 5.35 15.15 9.73
CA LEU A 21 6.07 13.91 10.07
C LEU A 21 7.21 14.20 11.05
N LEU A 22 7.46 13.30 11.99
CA LEU A 22 8.61 13.40 12.91
C LEU A 22 9.93 13.26 12.15
N ILE A 23 9.92 12.43 11.11
CA ILE A 23 11.04 12.21 10.20
C ILE A 23 10.51 12.37 8.78
N HIS A 24 10.98 13.43 8.11
CA HIS A 24 10.68 13.67 6.70
C HIS A 24 11.36 12.60 5.84
N VAL A 25 10.58 11.92 5.00
CA VAL A 25 11.05 10.80 4.18
C VAL A 25 10.52 10.92 2.76
N SER A 26 11.31 10.44 1.80
CA SER A 26 10.93 10.20 0.40
C SER A 26 10.87 8.70 0.10
N SER A 27 10.15 8.28 -0.94
CA SER A 27 10.06 6.87 -1.35
C SER A 27 9.73 5.89 -0.20
N PHE A 28 8.91 6.34 0.75
CA PHE A 28 8.41 5.58 1.89
C PHE A 28 7.21 4.72 1.48
N ALA A 29 6.87 3.74 2.32
CA ALA A 29 5.60 3.05 2.22
C ALA A 29 4.55 3.75 3.11
N ALA A 30 3.30 3.83 2.65
CA ALA A 30 2.21 4.35 3.45
C ALA A 30 0.95 3.49 3.34
N THR A 31 0.25 3.33 4.46
CA THR A 31 -1.06 2.67 4.49
C THR A 31 -1.90 3.24 5.63
N SER A 32 -3.22 3.12 5.50
CA SER A 32 -4.12 3.26 6.66
C SER A 32 -4.32 1.90 7.34
N HIS A 33 -4.47 1.87 8.66
CA HIS A 33 -4.89 0.69 9.41
C HIS A 33 -5.65 1.14 10.67
N LYS A 34 -6.85 0.59 10.91
CA LYS A 34 -7.70 0.89 12.08
C LYS A 34 -7.79 2.41 12.40
N LYS A 35 -8.15 3.23 11.39
CA LYS A 35 -8.30 4.70 11.45
C LYS A 35 -7.01 5.50 11.72
N LYS A 36 -5.84 4.87 11.70
CA LYS A 36 -4.54 5.54 11.79
C LYS A 36 -3.80 5.46 10.46
N LEU A 37 -2.88 6.39 10.21
CA LEU A 37 -1.99 6.35 9.05
C LEU A 37 -0.61 5.90 9.49
N TYR A 38 0.04 5.09 8.67
CA TYR A 38 1.40 4.62 8.91
C TYR A 38 2.28 5.07 7.75
N VAL A 39 3.46 5.61 8.08
CA VAL A 39 4.54 5.94 7.16
C VAL A 39 5.76 5.15 7.60
N ILE A 40 6.29 4.33 6.70
CA ILE A 40 7.27 3.29 7.02
C ILE A 40 8.46 3.43 6.08
N GLY A 41 9.66 3.48 6.66
CA GLY A 41 10.92 3.57 5.94
C GLY A 41 11.02 4.83 5.06
N GLY A 42 11.66 4.68 3.90
CA GLY A 42 11.97 5.76 2.97
C GLY A 42 13.37 6.34 3.17
N GLY A 43 13.74 7.32 2.35
CA GLY A 43 15.00 8.05 2.45
C GLY A 43 14.80 9.38 3.18
N PRO A 44 15.35 9.57 4.40
CA PRO A 44 15.36 10.86 5.06
C PRO A 44 16.49 11.74 4.50
N ASN A 45 16.38 13.07 4.67
CA ASN A 45 17.33 14.04 4.14
C ASN A 45 18.80 13.63 4.43
N GLY A 46 19.58 13.38 3.37
CA GLY A 46 21.01 13.07 3.48
C GLY A 46 21.37 11.61 3.83
N LYS A 47 20.41 10.69 4.03
CA LYS A 47 20.69 9.25 4.23
C LYS A 47 20.07 8.38 3.13
N LEU A 48 20.62 7.19 2.94
CA LEU A 48 20.16 6.25 1.91
C LEU A 48 18.76 5.69 2.20
N ALA A 49 18.49 5.30 3.44
CA ALA A 49 17.21 4.75 3.90
C ALA A 49 17.01 4.98 5.41
N THR A 50 15.83 4.63 5.92
CA THR A 50 15.53 4.51 7.34
C THR A 50 14.66 3.29 7.61
N ASP A 51 14.69 2.81 8.85
CA ASP A 51 13.90 1.72 9.41
C ASP A 51 12.69 2.22 10.20
N LYS A 52 12.45 3.53 10.23
CA LYS A 52 11.49 4.15 11.15
C LYS A 52 10.05 3.92 10.72
N THR A 53 9.21 3.56 11.69
CA THR A 53 7.76 3.41 11.56
C THR A 53 7.09 4.58 12.27
N GLN A 54 6.34 5.39 11.54
CA GLN A 54 5.66 6.58 12.05
C GLN A 54 4.15 6.35 11.96
N CYS A 55 3.43 6.53 13.06
CA CYS A 55 1.98 6.36 13.13
C CYS A 55 1.31 7.70 13.44
N TYR A 56 0.44 8.15 12.55
CA TYR A 56 -0.42 9.31 12.76
C TYR A 56 -1.74 8.90 13.38
N ASP A 57 -2.11 9.59 14.45
CA ASP A 57 -3.41 9.49 15.08
C ASP A 57 -4.26 10.73 14.77
N PRO A 58 -5.27 10.62 13.88
CA PRO A 58 -6.12 11.75 13.52
C PRO A 58 -6.91 12.34 14.69
N SER A 59 -7.19 11.58 15.76
CA SER A 59 -7.96 12.12 16.90
C SER A 59 -7.14 13.05 17.78
N THR A 60 -5.81 12.96 17.72
CA THR A 60 -4.89 13.80 18.50
C THR A 60 -4.06 14.73 17.62
N ASN A 61 -4.15 14.60 16.30
CA ASN A 61 -3.31 15.29 15.32
C ASN A 61 -1.82 15.16 15.66
N LYS A 62 -1.36 13.94 15.98
CA LYS A 62 0.03 13.66 16.36
C LYS A 62 0.58 12.45 15.64
N TRP A 63 1.86 12.54 15.30
CA TRP A 63 2.68 11.41 14.90
C TRP A 63 3.40 10.82 16.12
N ASN A 64 3.52 9.50 16.16
CA ASN A 64 4.30 8.78 17.15
C ASN A 64 5.25 7.81 16.42
N LEU A 65 6.45 7.64 16.96
CA LEU A 65 7.34 6.55 16.54
C LEU A 65 6.82 5.24 17.11
N LYS A 66 6.91 4.19 16.29
CA LYS A 66 6.58 2.81 16.62
C LYS A 66 7.83 1.95 16.48
N SER A 67 7.73 0.66 16.77
CA SER A 67 8.85 -0.27 16.58
C SER A 67 9.41 -0.18 15.16
N THR A 68 10.74 -0.17 15.09
CA THR A 68 11.49 -0.04 13.83
C THR A 68 11.38 -1.30 13.00
N MET A 69 11.30 -1.13 11.68
CA MET A 69 11.35 -2.22 10.71
C MET A 69 12.68 -2.98 10.83
N PRO A 70 12.73 -4.30 10.62
CA PRO A 70 13.97 -5.08 10.80
C PRO A 70 15.12 -4.69 9.87
N VAL A 71 14.81 -4.12 8.71
CA VAL A 71 15.77 -3.70 7.67
C VAL A 71 15.41 -2.28 7.26
N GLU A 72 16.36 -1.38 7.15
CA GLU A 72 16.09 -0.05 6.58
C GLU A 72 15.87 -0.16 5.06
N ALA A 73 14.84 0.52 4.54
CA ALA A 73 14.54 0.44 3.12
C ALA A 73 13.80 1.68 2.60
N LYS A 74 14.00 1.97 1.32
CA LYS A 74 13.22 2.91 0.51
C LYS A 74 12.71 2.21 -0.75
N CYS A 75 11.84 2.86 -1.51
CA CYS A 75 11.19 2.27 -2.68
C CYS A 75 10.40 1.00 -2.30
N ILE A 76 9.75 1.08 -1.14
CA ILE A 76 8.94 0.03 -0.53
C ILE A 76 7.47 0.40 -0.63
N ASN A 77 6.60 -0.59 -0.45
CA ASN A 77 5.15 -0.42 -0.46
C ASN A 77 4.53 -1.17 0.72
N ALA A 78 3.40 -0.67 1.22
CA ALA A 78 2.71 -1.22 2.38
C ALA A 78 1.23 -1.39 2.11
N VAL A 79 0.63 -2.41 2.71
CA VAL A 79 -0.81 -2.56 2.70
C VAL A 79 -1.35 -3.13 4.01
N SER A 80 -2.47 -2.58 4.46
CA SER A 80 -3.25 -3.18 5.53
C SER A 80 -3.98 -4.41 5.03
N PHE A 81 -3.75 -5.54 5.69
CA PHE A 81 -4.41 -6.80 5.38
C PHE A 81 -4.68 -7.57 6.67
N ARG A 82 -5.94 -7.95 6.89
CA ARG A 82 -6.43 -8.50 8.16
C ARG A 82 -6.07 -7.57 9.33
N ASP A 83 -5.40 -8.07 10.36
CA ASP A 83 -5.02 -7.38 11.60
C ASP A 83 -3.59 -6.77 11.55
N ARG A 84 -2.92 -6.84 10.39
CA ARG A 84 -1.51 -6.45 10.23
C ARG A 84 -1.29 -5.51 9.05
N ILE A 85 -0.12 -4.89 9.04
CA ILE A 85 0.41 -4.10 7.93
C ILE A 85 1.54 -4.88 7.29
N TYR A 86 1.43 -5.17 6.00
CA TYR A 86 2.45 -5.90 5.25
C TYR A 86 3.30 -4.92 4.45
N VAL A 87 4.62 -5.12 4.45
CA VAL A 87 5.58 -4.26 3.76
C VAL A 87 6.52 -5.09 2.90
N VAL A 88 6.72 -4.66 1.67
CA VAL A 88 7.57 -5.32 0.67
C VAL A 88 8.25 -4.29 -0.23
N GLY A 89 9.30 -4.71 -0.92
CA GLY A 89 10.00 -3.92 -1.92
C GLY A 89 11.37 -3.47 -1.44
N GLY A 90 11.88 -2.40 -2.06
CA GLY A 90 13.28 -2.01 -1.91
C GLY A 90 14.24 -3.19 -2.14
N ALA A 91 15.34 -3.18 -1.39
CA ALA A 91 16.35 -4.23 -1.39
C ALA A 91 16.08 -5.34 -0.34
N MET A 92 14.90 -5.37 0.31
CA MET A 92 14.69 -6.24 1.48
C MET A 92 14.61 -7.73 1.16
N ARG A 93 14.36 -8.12 -0.10
CA ARG A 93 14.13 -9.51 -0.55
C ARG A 93 13.20 -10.30 0.39
N ALA A 94 12.21 -9.62 0.97
CA ALA A 94 11.34 -10.16 2.00
C ALA A 94 9.99 -9.44 2.04
N LEU A 95 8.98 -10.17 2.50
CA LEU A 95 7.70 -9.64 2.95
C LEU A 95 7.75 -9.61 4.47
N TYR A 96 7.60 -8.43 5.05
CA TYR A 96 7.48 -8.24 6.50
C TYR A 96 6.05 -7.91 6.88
N ALA A 97 5.65 -8.28 8.10
CA ALA A 97 4.39 -7.84 8.68
C ALA A 97 4.64 -7.13 10.01
N TYR A 98 4.01 -5.97 10.16
CA TYR A 98 3.93 -5.23 11.40
C TYR A 98 2.59 -5.48 12.07
N SER A 99 2.61 -5.77 13.37
CA SER A 99 1.42 -5.84 14.23
C SER A 99 1.26 -4.53 14.98
N PRO A 100 0.26 -3.69 14.65
CA PRO A 100 -0.03 -2.49 15.42
C PRO A 100 -0.52 -2.76 16.84
N LEU A 101 -1.07 -3.96 17.10
CA LEU A 101 -1.52 -4.38 18.42
C LEU A 101 -0.34 -4.63 19.36
N GLU A 102 0.64 -5.40 18.88
CA GLU A 102 1.81 -5.82 19.65
C GLU A 102 2.99 -4.85 19.51
N ASP A 103 2.86 -3.86 18.63
CA ASP A 103 3.96 -2.98 18.20
C ASP A 103 5.23 -3.77 17.84
N SER A 104 5.10 -4.79 16.99
CA SER A 104 6.20 -5.68 16.66
C SER A 104 6.20 -6.08 15.18
N TRP A 105 7.39 -6.42 14.69
CA TRP A 105 7.62 -6.85 13.31
C TRP A 105 7.92 -8.34 13.27
N CYS A 106 7.47 -9.01 12.21
CA CYS A 106 7.88 -10.37 11.89
C CYS A 106 8.18 -10.53 10.40
N LEU A 107 9.14 -11.41 10.10
CA LEU A 107 9.37 -11.90 8.75
C LEU A 107 8.23 -12.83 8.37
N VAL A 108 7.59 -12.60 7.22
CA VAL A 108 6.51 -13.45 6.70
C VAL A 108 7.08 -14.50 5.74
N THR A 109 7.87 -14.05 4.76
CA THR A 109 8.55 -14.92 3.80
C THR A 109 9.69 -14.16 3.14
N GLN A 110 10.66 -14.89 2.61
CA GLN A 110 11.71 -14.35 1.74
C GLN A 110 11.25 -14.38 0.27
N LEU A 111 11.78 -13.46 -0.53
CA LEU A 111 11.64 -13.39 -1.98
C LEU A 111 12.98 -13.73 -2.62
N SER A 112 12.96 -14.37 -3.79
CA SER A 112 14.19 -14.74 -4.50
C SER A 112 15.00 -13.53 -4.97
N HIS A 113 14.32 -12.45 -5.37
CA HIS A 113 14.92 -11.23 -5.95
C HIS A 113 14.45 -9.97 -5.24
N GLU A 114 15.22 -8.90 -5.39
CA GLU A 114 14.77 -7.56 -5.00
C GLU A 114 13.55 -7.14 -5.84
N ARG A 115 12.73 -6.26 -5.28
CA ARG A 115 11.52 -5.75 -5.96
C ARG A 115 11.31 -4.28 -5.64
N ALA A 116 12.33 -3.46 -5.89
CA ALA A 116 12.26 -2.03 -5.66
C ALA A 116 11.12 -1.39 -6.44
N SER A 117 10.38 -0.49 -5.80
CA SER A 117 9.25 0.23 -6.40
C SER A 117 8.16 -0.69 -6.96
N CYS A 118 7.93 -1.86 -6.33
CA CYS A 118 6.81 -2.74 -6.65
C CYS A 118 5.48 -2.25 -6.07
N GLY A 119 4.38 -2.85 -6.52
CA GLY A 119 3.05 -2.66 -5.95
C GLY A 119 2.63 -3.85 -5.10
N ILE A 120 1.85 -3.63 -4.05
CA ILE A 120 1.22 -4.69 -3.24
C ILE A 120 -0.26 -4.39 -3.03
N ALA A 121 -1.12 -5.41 -3.15
CA ALA A 121 -2.56 -5.26 -2.87
C ALA A 121 -3.20 -6.55 -2.36
N PRO A 122 -4.17 -6.47 -1.43
CA PRO A 122 -4.93 -7.62 -0.95
C PRO A 122 -6.09 -7.92 -1.88
N CYS A 123 -6.23 -9.15 -2.35
CA CYS A 123 -7.37 -9.59 -3.15
C CYS A 123 -7.72 -11.03 -2.77
N ASN A 124 -9.02 -11.34 -2.66
CA ASN A 124 -9.51 -12.69 -2.36
C ASN A 124 -8.77 -13.37 -1.18
N ASN A 125 -8.59 -12.63 -0.07
CA ASN A 125 -7.91 -13.12 1.13
C ASN A 125 -6.43 -13.53 0.94
N ARG A 126 -5.78 -13.02 -0.10
CA ARG A 126 -4.34 -13.18 -0.38
C ARG A 126 -3.69 -11.83 -0.67
N LEU A 127 -2.36 -11.79 -0.67
CA LEU A 127 -1.59 -10.60 -1.03
C LEU A 127 -0.91 -10.80 -2.38
N TYR A 128 -1.07 -9.84 -3.28
CA TYR A 128 -0.44 -9.85 -4.59
C TYR A 128 0.64 -8.78 -4.66
N ILE A 129 1.86 -9.18 -5.04
CA ILE A 129 3.02 -8.32 -5.24
C ILE A 129 3.29 -8.26 -6.75
N THR A 130 3.30 -7.05 -7.30
CA THR A 130 3.30 -6.83 -8.76
C THR A 130 4.53 -6.03 -9.17
N GLY A 131 5.22 -6.52 -10.20
CA GLY A 131 6.35 -5.85 -10.82
C GLY A 131 7.44 -5.40 -9.84
N GLY A 132 7.97 -4.21 -10.09
CA GLY A 132 9.15 -3.64 -9.44
C GLY A 132 10.39 -3.72 -10.32
N ARG A 133 11.55 -3.53 -9.69
CA ARG A 133 12.87 -3.72 -10.28
C ARG A 133 13.71 -4.64 -9.42
N ASP A 134 14.48 -5.49 -10.06
CA ASP A 134 15.41 -6.40 -9.39
C ASP A 134 16.75 -5.73 -9.04
N GLU A 135 17.67 -6.51 -8.49
CA GLU A 135 19.03 -6.10 -8.11
C GLU A 135 19.88 -5.63 -9.31
N LYS A 136 19.51 -5.98 -10.54
CA LYS A 136 20.17 -5.53 -11.79
C LYS A 136 19.47 -4.30 -12.38
N ASN A 137 18.47 -3.76 -11.69
CA ASN A 137 17.63 -2.66 -12.14
C ASN A 137 16.75 -3.03 -13.38
N GLU A 138 16.54 -4.32 -13.65
CA GLU A 138 15.65 -4.80 -14.72
C GLU A 138 14.19 -4.75 -14.24
N VAL A 139 13.27 -4.44 -15.16
CA VAL A 139 11.85 -4.30 -14.82
C VAL A 139 11.18 -5.66 -14.77
N ILE A 140 10.49 -5.95 -13.66
CA ILE A 140 9.86 -7.24 -13.41
C ILE A 140 8.42 -7.22 -13.93
N ALA A 141 8.02 -8.30 -14.63
CA ALA A 141 6.65 -8.52 -15.06
C ALA A 141 5.89 -9.55 -14.20
N THR A 142 6.60 -10.38 -13.43
CA THR A 142 5.98 -11.45 -12.64
C THR A 142 5.17 -10.91 -11.45
N VAL A 143 4.05 -11.57 -11.18
CA VAL A 143 3.16 -11.30 -10.05
C VAL A 143 3.30 -12.43 -9.05
N LEU A 144 3.74 -12.09 -7.83
CA LEU A 144 3.78 -13.03 -6.72
C LEU A 144 2.48 -12.98 -5.93
N CYS A 145 2.06 -14.11 -5.39
CA CYS A 145 0.93 -14.23 -4.49
C CYS A 145 1.37 -14.90 -3.20
N TRP A 146 1.16 -14.20 -2.08
CA TRP A 146 1.29 -14.77 -0.75
C TRP A 146 -0.09 -15.28 -0.30
N ASP A 147 -0.18 -16.59 -0.13
CA ASP A 147 -1.32 -17.25 0.51
C ASP A 147 -1.04 -17.42 2.02
N PRO A 148 -1.72 -16.67 2.90
CA PRO A 148 -1.52 -16.77 4.34
C PRO A 148 -2.04 -18.07 4.95
N GLU A 149 -2.96 -18.79 4.30
CA GLU A 149 -3.50 -20.07 4.78
C GLU A 149 -2.54 -21.21 4.45
N ALA A 150 -2.01 -21.23 3.23
CA ALA A 150 -0.99 -22.20 2.82
C ALA A 150 0.44 -21.83 3.28
N GLN A 151 0.63 -20.62 3.82
CA GLN A 151 1.94 -20.02 4.13
C GLN A 151 2.94 -20.15 2.98
N LYS A 152 2.47 -19.89 1.76
CA LYS A 152 3.24 -20.11 0.54
C LYS A 152 3.24 -18.87 -0.34
N LEU A 153 4.42 -18.54 -0.85
CA LEU A 153 4.62 -17.56 -1.91
C LEU A 153 4.71 -18.30 -3.25
N THR A 154 3.83 -17.95 -4.19
CA THR A 154 3.81 -18.51 -5.56
C THR A 154 3.95 -17.39 -6.58
N GLU A 155 4.46 -17.73 -7.76
CA GLU A 155 4.32 -16.88 -8.95
C GLU A 155 3.02 -17.27 -9.66
N GLU A 156 2.07 -16.36 -9.78
CA GLU A 156 0.73 -16.65 -10.32
C GLU A 156 0.63 -16.36 -11.81
N CYS A 157 1.18 -15.23 -12.26
CA CYS A 157 1.11 -14.81 -13.65
C CYS A 157 2.19 -13.77 -13.99
N VAL A 158 2.29 -13.47 -15.28
CA VAL A 158 3.11 -12.38 -15.82
C VAL A 158 2.21 -11.28 -16.36
N LEU A 159 2.56 -10.03 -16.04
CA LEU A 159 1.94 -8.86 -16.62
C LEU A 159 2.31 -8.75 -18.11
N PRO A 160 1.43 -8.21 -18.97
CA PRO A 160 1.75 -7.99 -20.39
C PRO A 160 2.99 -7.11 -20.62
N ARG A 161 3.31 -6.26 -19.64
CA ARG A 161 4.53 -5.46 -19.60
C ARG A 161 5.01 -5.36 -18.16
N GLY A 162 6.32 -5.44 -17.95
CA GLY A 162 6.92 -5.11 -16.66
C GLY A 162 6.59 -3.68 -16.23
N VAL A 163 6.37 -3.50 -14.93
CA VAL A 163 6.00 -2.19 -14.35
C VAL A 163 6.84 -1.91 -13.10
N SER A 164 7.16 -0.65 -12.85
CA SER A 164 7.83 -0.18 -11.63
C SER A 164 7.35 1.23 -11.29
N HIS A 165 7.48 1.64 -10.03
CA HIS A 165 6.99 2.93 -9.52
C HIS A 165 5.48 3.11 -9.69
N HIS A 166 4.74 2.00 -9.71
CA HIS A 166 3.29 1.97 -9.87
C HIS A 166 2.58 1.78 -8.52
N GLY A 167 1.35 2.27 -8.45
CA GLY A 167 0.42 1.91 -7.39
C GLY A 167 -0.29 0.60 -7.71
N SER A 168 -0.71 -0.12 -6.68
CA SER A 168 -1.61 -1.26 -6.80
C SER A 168 -2.79 -1.06 -5.86
N VAL A 169 -4.00 -1.29 -6.35
CA VAL A 169 -5.23 -1.14 -5.57
C VAL A 169 -6.23 -2.22 -5.98
N THR A 170 -6.93 -2.76 -5.00
CA THR A 170 -8.00 -3.72 -5.23
C THR A 170 -9.33 -3.00 -5.37
N ILE A 171 -10.00 -3.20 -6.51
CA ILE A 171 -11.33 -2.68 -6.77
C ILE A 171 -12.32 -3.84 -6.69
N ARG A 172 -13.27 -3.78 -5.73
CA ARG A 172 -14.32 -4.79 -5.62
C ARG A 172 -15.39 -4.52 -6.68
N LYS A 173 -15.61 -5.48 -7.56
CA LYS A 173 -16.72 -5.41 -8.52
C LYS A 173 -18.04 -5.60 -7.77
N SER A 174 -18.84 -4.55 -7.67
CA SER A 174 -20.22 -4.62 -7.17
C SER A 174 -21.14 -4.96 -8.34
N TYR A 175 -21.85 -6.09 -8.26
CA TYR A 175 -22.75 -6.55 -9.32
C TYR A 175 -24.10 -5.81 -9.35
N THR A 176 -24.30 -4.79 -8.51
CA THR A 176 -25.62 -4.19 -8.33
C THR A 176 -26.07 -3.25 -9.44
N HIS A 177 -25.22 -2.76 -10.36
CA HIS A 177 -25.64 -1.85 -11.44
C HIS A 177 -24.77 -1.96 -12.70
N ILE A 178 -24.83 -3.09 -13.42
CA ILE A 178 -24.40 -3.13 -14.83
C ILE A 178 -25.65 -3.25 -15.68
N ARG A 179 -26.18 -2.13 -16.18
CA ARG A 179 -27.08 -2.18 -17.33
C ARG A 179 -26.23 -2.65 -18.51
N ARG A 180 -26.45 -3.89 -18.92
CA ARG A 180 -25.90 -4.43 -20.15
C ARG A 180 -26.47 -3.57 -21.29
N ILE A 181 -25.68 -2.65 -21.83
CA ILE A 181 -26.04 -2.01 -23.11
C ILE A 181 -25.87 -3.12 -24.14
N VAL A 182 -26.98 -3.70 -24.58
CA VAL A 182 -26.99 -4.61 -25.72
C VAL A 182 -26.88 -3.72 -26.97
N PRO A 183 -25.81 -3.81 -27.77
CA PRO A 183 -25.76 -3.14 -29.05
C PRO A 183 -26.75 -3.83 -29.98
N GLY A 184 -27.76 -3.10 -30.48
CA GLY A 184 -28.65 -3.57 -31.53
C GLY A 184 -30.05 -3.95 -31.06
N ALA A 185 -30.85 -2.95 -30.71
CA ALA A 185 -32.29 -2.99 -30.97
C ALA A 185 -32.59 -1.75 -31.82
N VAL A 186 -32.41 -1.89 -33.13
CA VAL A 186 -33.01 -0.96 -34.10
C VAL A 186 -34.48 -1.32 -34.12
N SER A 187 -35.32 -0.47 -33.54
CA SER A 187 -36.77 -0.56 -33.68
C SER A 187 -37.16 -0.18 -35.11
N VAL A 188 -37.83 -1.12 -35.78
CA VAL A 188 -38.66 -0.87 -36.99
C VAL A 188 -40.11 -0.91 -36.56
#